data_AF-A0A177E8V1-F1
#
_entry.id   AF-A0A177E8V1-F1
#
_cell.length_a   1.000
_cell.length_b   1.000
_cell.length_c   1.000
_cell.angle_alpha   90.00
_cell.angle_beta   90.00
_cell.angle_gamma   90.00
#
_symmetry.space_group_name_H-M   'P 1'
#
loop_
_entity.id
_entity.type
_entity.pdbx_description
1 polymer ?
#
loop_
_entity_poly.entity_id
_entity_poly.type
_entity_poly.pdbx_seq_one_letter_code
_entity_poly.pdbx_strand_id
1 'polypeptide(L)'
;MEDKTVAPNKVITLSYQLEIEGKETPAWFARPMRVSFLLGRDPLMPIIEQAIVGAKEGEEITVTIPPEQAYGPYDKNLVQEISLDQLKNPDQVKEGEYYQEVTPTGRQLMFLVLAKKDGKVVADFNHPAAGHNVIMKIKIDEVREATAMDFAACDMRNCGSG
;
A
#
# COMPACT_ATOMS: atom_id res chain seq x y z
N MET A 1 -18.11 -12.36 -28.86
CA MET A 1 -16.91 -12.70 -28.08
C MET A 1 -16.61 -11.48 -27.23
N GLU A 2 -16.98 -11.53 -25.95
CA GLU A 2 -16.71 -10.43 -25.02
C GLU A 2 -15.19 -10.31 -24.85
N ASP A 3 -14.66 -9.13 -25.16
CA ASP A 3 -13.24 -8.85 -25.04
C ASP A 3 -12.91 -8.64 -23.55
N LYS A 4 -12.64 -9.75 -22.85
CA LYS A 4 -12.24 -9.78 -21.43
C LYS A 4 -10.76 -9.44 -21.20
N THR A 5 -10.20 -8.66 -22.12
CA THR A 5 -8.81 -8.21 -22.08
C THR A 5 -8.75 -6.84 -21.42
N VAL A 6 -7.78 -6.66 -20.53
CA VAL A 6 -7.50 -5.40 -19.85
C VAL A 6 -7.05 -4.37 -20.90
N ALA A 7 -7.84 -3.30 -21.02
CA ALA A 7 -7.65 -2.25 -22.01
C ALA A 7 -8.03 -0.88 -21.42
N PRO A 8 -7.48 0.24 -21.95
CA PRO A 8 -7.84 1.58 -21.47
C PRO A 8 -9.34 1.84 -21.64
N ASN A 9 -9.92 2.65 -20.76
CA ASN A 9 -11.37 2.92 -20.67
C ASN A 9 -12.24 1.71 -20.26
N LYS A 10 -11.66 0.67 -19.65
CA LYS A 10 -12.40 -0.42 -19.02
C LYS A 10 -12.26 -0.35 -17.50
N VAL A 11 -13.31 -0.80 -16.81
CA VAL A 11 -13.28 -0.97 -15.35
C VAL A 11 -12.69 -2.34 -15.07
N ILE A 12 -11.55 -2.32 -14.38
CA ILE A 12 -10.83 -3.52 -13.98
C ILE A 12 -11.06 -3.70 -12.49
N THR A 13 -11.58 -4.86 -12.13
CA THR A 13 -11.63 -5.29 -10.74
C THR A 13 -10.56 -6.35 -10.54
N LEU A 14 -9.65 -6.09 -9.62
CA LEU A 14 -8.58 -7.00 -9.30
C LEU A 14 -8.40 -7.13 -7.80
N SER A 15 -7.95 -8.31 -7.39
CA SER A 15 -7.52 -8.60 -6.03
C SER A 15 -6.01 -8.64 -6.02
N TYR A 16 -5.38 -7.87 -5.14
CA TYR A 16 -3.94 -7.86 -5.00
C TYR A 16 -3.50 -8.10 -3.57
N GLN A 17 -2.32 -8.68 -3.44
CA GLN A 17 -1.64 -8.88 -2.17
C GLN A 17 -0.23 -8.31 -2.26
N LEU A 18 0.19 -7.59 -1.22
CA LEU A 18 1.51 -7.00 -1.12
C LEU A 18 2.38 -7.82 -0.18
N GLU A 19 3.62 -8.07 -0.58
CA GLU A 19 4.62 -8.80 0.22
C GLU A 19 5.93 -8.01 0.15
N ILE A 20 6.61 -7.87 1.28
CA ILE A 20 7.88 -7.14 1.37
C ILE A 20 9.02 -8.15 1.19
N GLU A 21 9.87 -7.92 0.19
CA GLU A 21 10.99 -8.80 -0.10
C GLU A 21 12.05 -8.71 1.02
N GLY A 22 12.39 -9.85 1.62
CA GLY A 22 13.45 -9.97 2.62
C GLY A 22 13.09 -9.49 4.04
N LYS A 23 11.80 -9.20 4.31
CA LYS A 23 11.33 -8.79 5.63
C LYS A 23 9.99 -9.41 5.97
N GLU A 24 9.72 -9.58 7.26
CA GLU A 24 8.41 -9.98 7.74
C GLU A 24 7.36 -8.93 7.37
N THR A 25 6.39 -9.34 6.55
CA THR A 25 5.34 -8.45 6.09
C THR A 25 4.24 -8.41 7.14
N PRO A 26 3.87 -7.24 7.68
CA PRO A 26 2.83 -7.16 8.68
C PRO A 26 1.52 -7.75 8.16
N ALA A 27 0.80 -8.50 8.99
CA ALA A 27 -0.44 -9.18 8.59
C ALA A 27 -1.58 -8.22 8.18
N TRP A 28 -1.49 -6.94 8.53
CA TRP A 28 -2.40 -5.89 8.04
C TRP A 28 -2.00 -5.36 6.65
N PHE A 29 -0.72 -5.46 6.28
CA PHE A 29 -0.17 -5.05 4.99
C PHE A 29 -0.24 -6.17 3.95
N ALA A 30 -0.02 -7.42 4.36
CA ALA A 30 -0.13 -8.61 3.52
C ALA A 30 -1.58 -9.06 3.27
N ARG A 31 -2.60 -8.24 3.59
CA ARG A 31 -4.00 -8.63 3.38
C ARG A 31 -4.35 -8.57 1.91
N PRO A 32 -5.09 -9.56 1.39
CA PRO A 32 -5.65 -9.45 0.04
C PRO A 32 -6.64 -8.27 0.02
N MET A 33 -6.36 -7.29 -0.83
CA MET A 33 -7.21 -6.14 -1.05
C MET A 33 -7.82 -6.24 -2.44
N ARG A 34 -9.12 -5.95 -2.54
CA ARG A 34 -9.82 -5.88 -3.81
C ARG A 34 -10.05 -4.42 -4.16
N VAL A 35 -9.65 -4.04 -5.37
CA VAL A 35 -9.84 -2.69 -5.88
C VAL A 35 -10.50 -2.75 -7.25
N SER A 36 -11.36 -1.77 -7.52
CA SER A 36 -11.91 -1.52 -8.83
C SER A 36 -11.54 -0.11 -9.27
N PHE A 37 -11.04 0.01 -10.49
CA PHE A 37 -10.59 1.28 -11.04
C PHE A 37 -10.77 1.33 -12.55
N LEU A 38 -10.74 2.54 -13.10
CA LEU A 38 -10.82 2.79 -14.54
C LEU A 38 -9.40 2.91 -15.12
N LEU A 39 -9.01 1.94 -15.95
CA LEU A 39 -7.68 1.91 -16.56
C LEU A 39 -7.47 3.10 -17.50
N GLY A 40 -6.34 3.80 -17.36
CA GLY A 40 -5.98 4.99 -18.14
C GLY A 40 -6.59 6.31 -17.65
N ARG A 41 -7.33 6.32 -16.54
CA ARG A 41 -7.83 7.57 -15.92
C ARG A 41 -7.59 7.67 -14.42
N ASP A 42 -7.74 6.58 -13.67
CA ASP A 42 -7.40 6.57 -12.24
C ASP A 42 -5.87 6.64 -12.05
N PRO A 43 -5.37 7.37 -11.03
CA PRO A 43 -3.94 7.41 -10.73
C PRO A 43 -3.47 6.06 -10.19
N LEU A 44 -2.93 5.22 -11.07
CA LEU A 44 -2.23 3.99 -10.72
C LEU A 44 -0.74 4.14 -10.90
N MET A 45 0.02 3.33 -10.17
CA MET A 45 1.45 3.24 -10.42
C MET A 45 1.67 2.73 -11.86
N PRO A 46 2.50 3.41 -12.67
CA PRO A 46 2.68 3.05 -14.07
C PRO A 46 3.22 1.63 -14.26
N ILE A 47 4.02 1.13 -13.30
CA ILE A 47 4.51 -0.25 -13.29
C ILE A 47 3.39 -1.29 -13.16
N ILE A 48 2.35 -0.98 -12.37
CA ILE A 48 1.18 -1.86 -12.21
C ILE A 48 0.34 -1.82 -13.48
N GLU A 49 0.07 -0.60 -13.98
CA GLU A 49 -0.72 -0.42 -15.20
C GLU A 49 -0.09 -1.19 -16.37
N GLN A 50 1.21 -1.04 -16.61
CA GLN A 50 1.90 -1.75 -17.68
C GLN A 50 1.91 -3.26 -17.50
N ALA A 51 1.93 -3.74 -16.25
CA ALA A 51 1.93 -5.18 -15.97
C ALA A 51 0.56 -5.83 -16.21
N ILE A 52 -0.55 -5.10 -15.99
CA ILE A 52 -1.91 -5.62 -16.19
C ILE A 52 -2.44 -5.38 -17.60
N VAL A 53 -1.90 -4.42 -18.35
CA VAL A 53 -2.32 -4.14 -19.73
C VAL A 53 -2.10 -5.37 -20.61
N GLY A 54 -3.16 -5.81 -21.31
CA GLY A 54 -3.13 -7.01 -22.15
C GLY A 54 -3.42 -8.32 -21.41
N ALA A 55 -3.51 -8.30 -20.08
CA ALA A 55 -3.94 -9.45 -19.31
C ALA A 55 -5.42 -9.77 -19.50
N LYS A 56 -5.82 -10.99 -19.15
CA LYS A 56 -7.21 -11.45 -19.26
C LYS A 56 -7.86 -11.63 -17.89
N GLU A 57 -9.18 -11.57 -17.86
CA GLU A 57 -9.96 -11.99 -16.68
C GLU A 57 -9.55 -13.40 -16.22
N GLY A 58 -9.29 -13.55 -14.92
CA GLY A 58 -8.82 -14.76 -14.28
C GLY A 58 -7.29 -14.94 -14.26
N GLU A 59 -6.54 -14.06 -14.93
CA GLU A 59 -5.08 -14.13 -14.97
C GLU A 59 -4.44 -13.60 -13.68
N GLU A 60 -3.36 -14.24 -13.26
CA GLU A 60 -2.58 -13.89 -12.07
C GLU A 60 -1.21 -13.36 -12.52
N ILE A 61 -0.87 -12.16 -12.06
CA ILE A 61 0.33 -11.42 -12.44
C ILE A 61 1.10 -11.11 -11.18
N THR A 62 2.42 -11.30 -11.21
CA THR A 62 3.29 -10.89 -10.10
C THR A 62 4.18 -9.76 -10.57
N VAL A 63 4.16 -8.64 -9.86
CA VAL A 63 4.92 -7.44 -10.17
C VAL A 63 5.83 -7.12 -9.00
N THR A 64 7.13 -7.01 -9.25
CA THR A 64 8.08 -6.54 -8.23
C THR A 64 8.23 -5.03 -8.39
N ILE A 65 7.79 -4.28 -7.38
CA ILE A 65 7.84 -2.82 -7.35
C ILE A 65 9.06 -2.40 -6.55
N PRO A 66 10.02 -1.66 -7.15
CA PRO A 66 11.18 -1.16 -6.41
C PRO A 66 10.75 -0.10 -5.38
N PRO A 67 11.51 0.09 -4.30
CA PRO A 67 11.16 1.04 -3.25
C PRO A 67 10.93 2.45 -3.78
N GLU A 68 11.73 2.89 -4.75
CA GLU A 68 11.61 4.22 -5.38
C GLU A 68 10.25 4.47 -6.06
N GLN A 69 9.58 3.42 -6.53
CA GLN A 69 8.26 3.51 -7.17
C GLN A 69 7.10 3.08 -6.26
N ALA A 70 7.38 2.43 -5.12
CA ALA A 70 6.39 1.99 -4.15
C ALA A 70 6.20 3.02 -3.03
N TYR A 71 7.05 2.94 -2.00
CA TYR A 71 6.91 3.70 -0.74
C TYR A 71 8.08 4.64 -0.47
N GLY A 72 9.00 4.77 -1.43
CA GLY A 72 10.20 5.57 -1.33
C GLY A 72 11.37 4.86 -0.61
N PRO A 73 12.52 5.55 -0.54
CA PRO A 73 13.67 5.07 0.20
C PRO A 73 13.39 5.09 1.71
N TYR A 74 14.10 4.23 2.43
CA TYR A 74 14.09 4.24 3.89
C TYR A 74 14.77 5.51 4.42
N ASP A 75 14.05 6.31 5.20
CA ASP A 75 14.58 7.55 5.75
C ASP A 75 14.99 7.37 7.22
N LYS A 76 16.30 7.40 7.46
CA LYS A 76 16.86 7.26 8.82
C LYS A 76 16.47 8.41 9.75
N ASN A 77 16.08 9.57 9.23
CA ASN A 77 15.65 10.71 10.05
C ASN A 77 14.25 10.49 10.64
N LEU A 78 13.48 9.56 10.07
CA LEU A 78 12.19 9.12 10.63
C LEU A 78 12.37 8.06 11.72
N VAL A 79 13.60 7.67 12.05
CA VAL A 79 13.89 6.83 13.21
C VAL A 79 14.16 7.75 14.39
N GLN A 80 13.28 7.72 15.39
CA GLN A 80 13.37 8.57 16.56
C GLN A 80 13.38 7.75 17.84
N GLU A 81 14.14 8.22 18.83
CA GLU A 81 14.09 7.67 20.17
C GLU A 81 12.97 8.33 20.95
N ILE A 82 12.01 7.53 21.41
CA ILE A 82 10.91 7.99 22.25
C ILE A 82 11.01 7.33 23.63
N SER A 83 10.73 8.11 24.67
CA SER A 83 10.71 7.60 26.04
C SER A 83 9.53 6.63 26.21
N LEU A 84 9.73 5.50 26.90
CA LEU A 84 8.66 4.52 27.12
C LEU A 84 7.42 5.17 27.77
N ASP A 85 7.63 6.09 28.71
CA ASP A 85 6.59 6.84 29.43
C ASP A 85 5.70 7.72 28.53
N GLN A 86 6.15 8.05 27.30
CA GLN A 86 5.32 8.83 26.37
C GLN A 86 4.34 7.96 25.57
N LEU A 87 4.52 6.64 25.60
CA LEU A 87 3.63 5.72 24.92
C LEU A 87 2.40 5.45 25.79
N LYS A 88 1.25 5.21 25.17
CA LYS A 88 0.04 4.88 25.94
C LYS A 88 0.16 3.59 26.75
N ASN A 89 0.91 2.61 26.24
CA ASN A 89 0.99 1.27 26.80
C ASN A 89 2.46 0.79 26.95
N PRO A 90 3.28 1.41 27.81
CA PRO A 90 4.71 1.10 27.97
C PRO A 90 5.01 -0.39 28.24
N ASP A 91 4.18 -1.05 29.05
CA ASP A 91 4.34 -2.47 29.41
C ASP A 91 4.07 -3.46 28.27
N GLN A 92 3.34 -3.02 27.23
CA GLN A 92 3.01 -3.87 26.08
C GLN A 92 3.92 -3.64 24.87
N VAL A 93 4.91 -2.74 25.00
CA VAL A 93 5.85 -2.44 23.93
C VAL A 93 6.87 -3.57 23.76
N LYS A 94 6.87 -4.17 22.58
CA LYS A 94 7.76 -5.25 22.15
C LYS A 94 8.55 -4.83 20.92
N GLU A 95 9.79 -5.31 20.87
CA GLU A 95 10.66 -5.15 19.72
C GLU A 95 10.12 -5.96 18.53
N GLY A 96 10.13 -5.36 17.34
CA GLY A 96 9.60 -5.95 16.11
C GLY A 96 8.10 -5.76 15.90
N GLU A 97 7.36 -5.11 16.81
CA GLU A 97 5.93 -4.86 16.65
C GLU A 97 5.61 -3.42 16.20
N TYR A 98 4.50 -3.29 15.46
CA TYR A 98 3.98 -2.00 15.00
C TYR A 98 2.98 -1.45 16.03
N TYR A 99 3.13 -0.18 16.36
CA TYR A 99 2.25 0.54 17.27
C TYR A 99 1.66 1.74 16.56
N GLN A 100 0.44 2.10 16.97
CA GLN A 100 -0.25 3.27 16.48
C GLN A 100 -0.46 4.25 17.63
N GLU A 101 0.09 5.45 17.48
CA GLU A 101 -0.08 6.57 18.41
C GLU A 101 -0.86 7.71 17.73
N VAL A 102 -1.41 8.60 18.56
CA VAL A 102 -2.08 9.80 18.07
C VAL A 102 -1.24 11.00 18.48
N THR A 103 -0.78 11.76 17.50
CA THR A 103 -0.02 12.98 17.77
C THR A 103 -0.87 14.02 18.50
N PRO A 104 -0.25 15.02 19.15
CA PRO A 104 -0.98 16.17 19.69
C PRO A 104 -1.79 16.93 18.63
N THR A 105 -1.42 16.81 17.35
CA THR A 105 -2.14 17.38 16.22
C THR A 105 -3.34 16.54 15.75
N GLY A 106 -3.66 15.44 16.44
CA GLY A 106 -4.79 14.56 16.12
C GLY A 106 -4.53 13.61 14.95
N ARG A 107 -3.29 13.52 14.45
CA ARG A 107 -2.93 12.60 13.37
C ARG A 107 -2.56 11.25 13.97
N GLN A 108 -3.05 10.18 13.34
CA GLN A 108 -2.61 8.83 13.67
C GLN A 108 -1.23 8.59 13.04
N LEU A 109 -0.23 8.29 13.86
CA LEU A 109 1.09 7.85 13.44
C LEU A 109 1.24 6.37 13.75
N MET A 110 1.77 5.61 12.80
CA MET A 110 2.18 4.24 13.01
C MET A 110 3.72 4.20 13.01
N PHE A 111 4.30 3.42 13.91
CA PHE A 111 5.75 3.21 13.97
C PHE A 111 6.08 1.77 14.37
N LEU A 112 7.23 1.30 13.92
CA LEU A 112 7.82 0.01 14.30
C LEU A 112 8.80 0.21 15.44
N VAL A 113 8.74 -0.64 16.47
CA VAL A 113 9.73 -0.61 17.54
C VAL A 113 10.93 -1.45 17.14
N LEU A 114 12.05 -0.80 16.80
CA LEU A 114 13.27 -1.49 16.38
C LEU A 114 14.04 -2.08 17.55
N ALA A 115 14.10 -1.34 18.67
CA ALA A 115 14.84 -1.74 19.85
C ALA A 115 14.28 -1.07 21.11
N LYS A 116 14.42 -1.73 22.26
CA LYS A 116 14.10 -1.18 23.58
C LYS A 116 15.36 -1.16 24.45
N LYS A 117 15.77 0.02 24.94
CA LYS A 117 16.98 0.18 25.74
C LYS A 117 16.86 1.32 26.75
N ASP A 118 17.29 1.08 28.00
CA ASP A 118 17.39 2.10 29.05
C ASP A 118 16.11 2.96 29.25
N GLY A 119 14.92 2.36 29.20
CA GLY A 119 13.65 3.08 29.35
C GLY A 119 13.23 3.92 28.13
N LYS A 120 13.88 3.72 26.99
CA LYS A 120 13.55 4.32 25.69
C LYS A 120 13.30 3.24 24.65
N VAL A 121 12.54 3.57 23.63
CA VAL A 121 12.42 2.74 22.43
C VAL A 121 12.86 3.51 21.20
N VAL A 122 13.51 2.79 20.30
CA VAL A 122 13.84 3.27 18.96
C VAL A 122 12.61 3.01 18.10
N ALA A 123 11.83 4.06 17.83
CA ALA A 123 10.63 4.03 17.02
C ALA A 123 10.95 4.44 15.59
N ASP A 124 10.60 3.58 14.65
CA ASP A 124 10.77 3.80 13.23
C ASP A 124 9.43 4.19 12.61
N PHE A 125 9.31 5.45 12.23
CA PHE A 125 8.11 6.01 11.61
C PHE A 125 8.08 5.80 10.09
N ASN A 126 9.04 5.07 9.52
CA ASN A 126 9.00 4.71 8.10
C ASN A 126 7.83 3.76 7.82
N HIS A 127 7.34 3.82 6.58
CA HIS A 127 6.42 2.82 6.08
C HIS A 127 7.09 1.43 6.13
N PRO A 128 6.39 0.34 6.49
CA PRO A 128 6.99 -1.01 6.63
C PRO A 128 7.78 -1.47 5.40
N ALA A 129 7.33 -1.04 4.22
CA ALA A 129 7.89 -1.35 2.91
C ALA A 129 8.89 -0.31 2.38
N ALA A 130 9.21 0.75 3.13
CA ALA A 130 10.17 1.77 2.70
C ALA A 130 11.57 1.17 2.57
N GLY A 131 12.25 1.45 1.45
CA GLY A 131 13.60 0.92 1.17
C GLY A 131 13.68 -0.56 0.79
N HIS A 132 12.55 -1.26 0.67
CA HIS A 132 12.48 -2.65 0.24
C HIS A 132 11.67 -2.82 -1.04
N ASN A 133 11.98 -3.86 -1.82
CA ASN A 133 11.15 -4.23 -2.97
C ASN A 133 9.83 -4.80 -2.45
N VAL A 134 8.71 -4.40 -3.08
CA VAL A 134 7.39 -4.92 -2.76
C VAL A 134 6.93 -5.82 -3.89
N ILE A 135 6.72 -7.10 -3.57
CA ILE A 135 6.16 -8.09 -4.48
C ILE A 135 4.64 -7.96 -4.40
N MET A 136 4.03 -7.47 -5.48
CA MET A 136 2.59 -7.34 -5.62
C MET A 136 2.07 -8.49 -6.48
N LYS A 137 1.27 -9.37 -5.87
CA LYS A 137 0.57 -10.46 -6.56
C LYS A 137 -0.82 -9.97 -6.90
N ILE A 138 -1.11 -9.78 -8.18
CA ILE A 138 -2.35 -9.26 -8.73
C ILE A 138 -3.13 -10.42 -9.35
N LYS A 139 -4.44 -10.44 -9.14
CA LYS A 139 -5.37 -11.36 -9.79
C LYS A 139 -6.49 -10.55 -10.41
N ILE A 140 -6.68 -10.68 -11.72
CA ILE A 140 -7.76 -10.00 -12.43
C ILE A 140 -9.06 -10.76 -12.17
N ASP A 141 -9.96 -10.20 -11.36
CA ASP A 141 -11.23 -10.84 -11.04
C ASP A 141 -12.28 -10.59 -12.11
N GLU A 142 -12.35 -9.36 -12.63
CA GLU A 142 -13.39 -8.94 -13.58
C GLU A 142 -12.87 -7.84 -14.50
N VAL A 143 -13.19 -7.97 -15.79
CA VAL A 143 -12.93 -6.94 -16.80
C VAL A 143 -14.23 -6.59 -17.48
N ARG A 144 -14.70 -5.35 -17.30
CA ARG A 144 -15.93 -4.86 -17.93
C ARG A 144 -15.75 -3.51 -18.60
N GLU A 145 -16.63 -3.20 -19.55
CA GLU A 145 -16.66 -1.88 -20.17
C GLU A 145 -17.06 -0.80 -19.16
N ALA A 146 -16.39 0.35 -19.23
CA ALA A 146 -16.73 1.49 -18.41
C ALA A 146 -18.02 2.13 -18.89
N THR A 147 -18.94 2.38 -17.97
CA THR A 147 -20.18 3.09 -18.23
C THR A 147 -19.99 4.59 -18.02
N ALA A 148 -20.92 5.40 -18.53
CA ALA A 148 -20.93 6.85 -18.26
C ALA A 148 -20.88 7.19 -16.76
N MET A 149 -21.46 6.34 -15.90
CA MET A 149 -21.36 6.49 -14.44
C MET A 149 -19.94 6.25 -13.92
N ASP A 150 -19.20 5.28 -14.46
CA ASP A 150 -17.82 5.01 -14.04
C ASP A 150 -16.89 6.18 -14.40
N PHE A 151 -17.09 6.77 -15.58
CA PHE A 151 -16.37 8.00 -15.97
C PHE A 151 -16.71 9.17 -15.05
N ALA A 152 -17.99 9.38 -14.72
CA ALA A 152 -18.42 10.42 -13.79
C ALA A 152 -17.86 10.19 -12.38
N ALA A 153 -17.83 8.94 -11.90
CA ALA A 153 -17.26 8.58 -10.60
C ALA A 153 -15.75 8.79 -10.53
N CYS A 154 -15.02 8.52 -11.62
CA CYS A 154 -13.60 8.85 -11.72
C CYS A 154 -13.36 10.37 -11.68
N ASP A 155 -14.16 11.14 -12.42
CA ASP A 155 -14.07 12.60 -12.46
C ASP A 155 -14.36 13.23 -11.09
N MET A 156 -15.42 12.78 -10.40
CA MET A 156 -15.75 13.24 -9.06
C MET A 156 -14.67 12.91 -8.02
N ARG A 157 -14.01 11.75 -8.11
CA ARG A 157 -12.90 11.37 -7.22
C ARG A 157 -11.67 12.25 -7.44
N ASN A 158 -11.38 12.60 -8.69
CA ASN A 158 -10.24 13.45 -9.04
C ASN A 158 -10.51 14.94 -8.77
N CYS A 159 -11.77 15.36 -8.70
CA CYS A 159 -12.18 16.75 -8.44
C CYS A 159 -12.22 17.11 -6.94
N GLY A 160 -11.92 16.17 -6.03
CA GLY A 160 -11.97 16.38 -4.57
C GLY A 160 -10.67 16.85 -3.91
N SER A 161 -9.63 17.17 -4.67
CA SER A 161 -8.35 17.69 -4.16
C SER A 161 -8.02 19.04 -4.80
N GLY A 162 -8.85 20.05 -4.50
CA GLY A 162 -8.59 21.46 -4.81
C GLY A 162 -8.74 22.30 -3.55
#